data_AF-A0A2R4A3N9-F1
#
_entry.id   AF-A0A2R4A3N9-F1
#
_cell.length_a   1.000
_cell.length_b   1.000
_cell.length_c   1.000
_cell.angle_alpha   90.00
_cell.angle_beta   90.00
_cell.angle_gamma   90.00
#
_symmetry.space_group_name_H-M   'P 1'
#
loop_
_entity.id
_entity.type
_entity.pdbx_description
1 polymer ?
#
loop_
_entity_poly.entity_id
_entity_poly.type
_entity_poly.pdbx_seq_one_letter_code
_entity_poly.pdbx_strand_id
1 'polypeptide(L)'
;MGALTLKSFPFELRGWDIEKFESIDPTDGFGINTRVYISKQQIVQIEPDHSETTTNPWLSDKGRQFFDGIFGAWNNAKAQDNHLILKKESWQRNIKTLLKTLYLFEHCTAKTKTAHFLTIVVENLGIETLSLLKIVEQRYSFIKLRRAENLKTPNDLETSFQINTATNPNVLKSTTLCLLVANNPRYEGYNLNLKLRQRYLKGNFKCLTLGSAIDLTFPTTVVGTNVKVIKEITEGNSFVCQDIKTAAKPLIIFGNELYKRADNKTVVEMFKTFQSTNIFSQTWNGLNTLNTTLTETGMQSVGNFLPLTKKDFNELSSFYFINVDAQSIPNLKKVAEIKLLDYNEIKNSKQFKIQELFLDQNSRTKNNETFAVNFFKTKDNREYNFLPVKMFYENEETFLNTEGLIKRTNKLITRQKTRESWKLLRNLFNHFKNEYTSLNLKNQLVISFNITKQANFSNFLNFHHSAVEKLDSITPSLITQNQPFFINQLSNFKPKSIKLQNTKSKYWLDDFFTGGKDAYSRNSLVLSNCSKILRTQSTNFF
;
A
#
# COMPACT_ATOMS: atom_id res chain seq x y z
N MET A 1 -23.85 29.37 10.74
CA MET A 1 -23.24 30.44 9.91
C MET A 1 -22.47 29.79 8.78
N GLY A 2 -22.59 30.29 7.55
CA GLY A 2 -21.90 29.77 6.35
C GLY A 2 -20.70 30.61 5.92
N ALA A 3 -19.97 31.20 6.87
CA ALA A 3 -18.84 32.10 6.56
C ALA A 3 -17.63 31.36 5.97
N LEU A 4 -17.43 30.09 6.34
CA LEU A 4 -16.39 29.22 5.81
C LEU A 4 -17.06 28.00 5.17
N THR A 5 -16.99 27.91 3.84
CA THR A 5 -17.59 26.82 3.06
C THR A 5 -16.57 26.22 2.09
N LEU A 6 -16.83 24.99 1.64
CA LEU A 6 -15.96 24.31 0.67
C LEU A 6 -16.04 25.02 -0.69
N LYS A 7 -14.88 25.51 -1.17
CA LYS A 7 -14.77 26.18 -2.47
C LYS A 7 -15.05 25.27 -3.66
N SER A 8 -14.84 23.95 -3.51
CA SER A 8 -14.90 22.99 -4.63
C SER A 8 -16.31 22.84 -5.23
N PHE A 9 -17.36 23.11 -4.45
CA PHE A 9 -18.76 23.04 -4.89
C PHE A 9 -19.54 24.26 -4.36
N PRO A 10 -19.32 25.45 -4.93
CA PRO A 10 -20.01 26.65 -4.47
C PRO A 10 -21.45 26.63 -4.99
N PHE A 11 -22.42 26.72 -4.07
CA PHE A 11 -23.85 26.99 -4.34
C PHE A 11 -24.64 25.94 -5.14
N GLU A 12 -24.04 24.81 -5.52
CA GLU A 12 -24.72 23.77 -6.33
C GLU A 12 -25.61 22.82 -5.52
N LEU A 13 -25.47 22.78 -4.19
CA LEU A 13 -26.18 21.81 -3.35
C LEU A 13 -27.10 22.43 -2.32
N ARG A 14 -28.22 21.74 -2.10
CA ARG A 14 -29.12 21.96 -0.97
C ARG A 14 -29.09 20.74 -0.07
N GLY A 15 -29.17 20.94 1.24
CA GLY A 15 -28.99 19.86 2.23
C GLY A 15 -29.98 18.69 2.10
N TRP A 16 -31.14 18.92 1.49
CA TRP A 16 -32.17 17.89 1.26
C TRP A 16 -31.95 17.05 -0.01
N ASP A 17 -31.10 17.49 -0.94
CA ASP A 17 -30.80 16.78 -2.19
C ASP A 17 -29.64 15.78 -2.06
N ILE A 18 -29.18 15.53 -0.83
CA ILE A 18 -27.94 14.84 -0.52
C ILE A 18 -28.21 13.64 0.38
N GLU A 19 -27.82 12.47 -0.10
CA GLU A 19 -27.81 11.24 0.66
C GLU A 19 -26.48 11.11 1.42
N LYS A 20 -26.55 10.61 2.66
CA LYS A 20 -25.38 10.48 3.54
C LYS A 20 -25.08 9.01 3.74
N PHE A 21 -23.82 8.63 3.53
CA PHE A 21 -23.35 7.26 3.72
C PHE A 21 -22.10 7.22 4.56
N GLU A 22 -21.95 6.13 5.33
CA GLU A 22 -20.74 5.85 6.10
C GLU A 22 -19.71 5.12 5.24
N SER A 23 -18.46 5.56 5.33
CA SER A 23 -17.31 4.97 4.64
C SER A 23 -16.01 5.31 5.37
N ILE A 24 -14.87 5.17 4.70
CA ILE A 24 -13.53 5.46 5.25
C ILE A 24 -12.70 6.31 4.27
N ASP A 25 -11.64 6.94 4.78
CA ASP A 25 -10.65 7.70 3.99
C ASP A 25 -9.57 6.77 3.40
N PRO A 26 -9.36 6.73 2.06
CA PRO A 26 -8.27 5.96 1.44
C PRO A 26 -6.92 6.70 1.37
N THR A 27 -6.87 7.98 1.72
CA THR A 27 -5.74 8.86 1.34
C THR A 27 -4.53 8.78 2.29
N ASP A 28 -4.73 8.21 3.48
CA ASP A 28 -3.73 8.03 4.52
C ASP A 28 -3.67 6.57 5.02
N GLY A 29 -2.74 6.28 5.94
CA GLY A 29 -2.62 4.96 6.55
C GLY A 29 -3.60 4.69 7.70
N PHE A 30 -4.32 5.69 8.22
CA PHE A 30 -5.21 5.51 9.37
C PHE A 30 -6.60 5.04 8.96
N GLY A 31 -7.07 5.42 7.76
CA GLY A 31 -8.39 5.01 7.30
C GLY A 31 -9.48 5.51 8.24
N ILE A 32 -9.47 6.81 8.56
CA ILE A 32 -10.46 7.41 9.46
C ILE A 32 -11.86 7.24 8.87
N ASN A 33 -12.84 6.98 9.74
CA ASN A 33 -14.23 6.86 9.32
C ASN A 33 -14.73 8.22 8.81
N THR A 34 -15.44 8.20 7.69
CA THR A 34 -15.93 9.40 7.00
C THR A 34 -17.41 9.27 6.64
N ARG A 35 -18.12 10.39 6.64
CA ARG A 35 -19.44 10.54 6.05
C ARG A 35 -19.30 11.09 4.64
N VAL A 36 -19.76 10.33 3.67
CA VAL A 36 -19.72 10.66 2.24
C VAL A 36 -21.10 11.12 1.81
N TYR A 37 -21.14 12.31 1.23
CA TYR A 37 -22.34 12.97 0.77
C TYR A 37 -22.47 12.79 -0.75
N ILE A 38 -23.59 12.22 -1.18
CA ILE A 38 -23.83 11.83 -2.56
C ILE A 38 -25.08 12.52 -3.07
N SER A 39 -24.99 13.08 -4.28
CA SER A 39 -26.14 13.57 -5.02
C SER A 39 -26.03 13.09 -6.46
N LYS A 40 -27.12 12.56 -7.03
CA LYS A 40 -27.17 12.07 -8.43
C LYS A 40 -25.99 11.16 -8.81
N GLN A 41 -25.62 10.22 -7.93
CA GLN A 41 -24.50 9.27 -8.11
C GLN A 41 -23.10 9.92 -8.20
N GLN A 42 -22.95 11.15 -7.73
CA GLN A 42 -21.67 11.84 -7.61
C GLN A 42 -21.42 12.19 -6.14
N ILE A 43 -20.17 12.03 -5.70
CA ILE A 43 -19.75 12.50 -4.38
C ILE A 43 -19.54 13.99 -4.47
N VAL A 44 -20.07 14.71 -3.49
CA VAL A 44 -19.98 16.16 -3.48
C VAL A 44 -19.26 16.69 -2.25
N GLN A 45 -19.30 15.95 -1.15
CA GLN A 45 -18.61 16.32 0.09
C GLN A 45 -18.21 15.08 0.88
N ILE A 46 -17.10 15.18 1.60
CA ILE A 46 -16.62 14.18 2.54
C ILE A 46 -16.32 14.88 3.86
N GLU A 47 -16.88 14.35 4.94
CA GLU A 47 -16.64 14.82 6.30
C GLU A 47 -16.13 13.68 7.18
N PRO A 48 -15.41 13.99 8.27
CA PRO A 48 -15.13 13.01 9.31
C PRO A 48 -16.44 12.49 9.91
N ASP A 49 -16.46 11.21 10.28
CA ASP A 49 -17.54 10.68 11.09
C ASP A 49 -17.44 11.20 12.54
N HIS A 50 -18.59 11.34 13.18
CA HIS A 50 -18.75 11.86 14.53
C HIS A 50 -19.56 10.88 15.39
N SER A 51 -19.11 9.63 15.43
CA SER A 51 -19.65 8.61 16.34
C SER A 51 -18.92 8.62 17.68
N GLU A 52 -19.56 8.18 18.77
CA GLU A 52 -18.95 8.14 20.11
C GLU A 52 -17.67 7.28 20.16
N THR A 53 -17.53 6.34 19.22
CA THR A 53 -16.37 5.45 19.07
C THR A 53 -15.21 6.12 18.32
N THR A 54 -15.46 7.22 17.59
CA THR A 54 -14.41 7.94 16.86
C THR A 54 -13.61 8.85 17.78
N THR A 55 -12.32 8.54 17.94
CA THR A 55 -11.43 9.31 18.82
C THR A 55 -10.97 10.65 18.23
N ASN A 56 -11.04 10.80 16.90
CA ASN A 56 -10.58 11.98 16.20
C ASN A 56 -11.66 12.52 15.25
N PRO A 57 -12.21 13.73 15.51
CA PRO A 57 -13.22 14.36 14.65
C PRO A 57 -12.61 15.13 13.46
N TRP A 58 -11.29 15.04 13.24
CA TRP A 58 -10.60 15.79 12.18
C TRP A 58 -10.30 14.89 10.98
N LEU A 59 -10.45 15.47 9.79
CA LEU A 59 -10.07 14.87 8.50
C LEU A 59 -9.12 15.82 7.78
N SER A 60 -8.09 15.25 7.14
CA SER A 60 -7.11 16.02 6.37
C SER A 60 -7.73 16.67 5.12
N ASP A 61 -7.12 17.75 4.62
CA ASP A 61 -7.58 18.40 3.38
C ASP A 61 -7.51 17.46 2.17
N LYS A 62 -6.50 16.58 2.14
CA LYS A 62 -6.38 15.52 1.13
C LYS A 62 -7.59 14.58 1.18
N GLY A 63 -7.94 14.08 2.36
CA GLY A 63 -9.12 13.22 2.58
C GLY A 63 -10.46 13.91 2.30
N ARG A 64 -10.53 15.24 2.43
CA ARG A 64 -11.75 16.02 2.14
C ARG A 64 -11.97 16.27 0.66
N GLN A 65 -10.91 16.37 -0.16
CA GLN A 65 -10.99 16.94 -1.52
C GLN A 65 -10.54 16.01 -2.65
N PHE A 66 -10.04 14.80 -2.36
CA PHE A 66 -9.52 13.88 -3.40
C PHE A 66 -10.57 13.29 -4.35
N PHE A 67 -11.86 13.40 -4.02
CA PHE A 67 -12.94 12.62 -4.65
C PHE A 67 -13.21 13.02 -6.11
N ASP A 68 -12.81 14.21 -6.55
CA ASP A 68 -12.83 14.61 -7.97
C ASP A 68 -11.94 13.70 -8.84
N GLY A 69 -10.81 13.25 -8.30
CA GLY A 69 -9.88 12.34 -8.94
C GLY A 69 -10.42 10.92 -9.15
N ILE A 70 -11.44 10.50 -8.39
CA ILE A 70 -12.13 9.21 -8.58
C ILE A 70 -12.92 9.21 -9.89
N PHE A 71 -13.54 10.35 -10.23
CA PHE A 71 -14.41 10.45 -11.40
C PHE A 71 -13.69 10.98 -12.65
N GLY A 72 -12.66 11.82 -12.49
CA GLY A 72 -11.94 12.46 -13.58
C GLY A 72 -11.25 11.48 -14.55
N ALA A 73 -10.68 10.38 -14.05
CA ALA A 73 -10.00 9.38 -14.88
C ALA A 73 -10.93 8.68 -15.89
N TRP A 74 -12.22 8.53 -15.53
CA TRP A 74 -13.20 7.80 -16.32
C TRP A 74 -13.93 8.63 -17.37
N ASN A 75 -14.17 9.92 -17.09
CA ASN A 75 -14.86 10.79 -18.05
C ASN A 75 -14.02 11.01 -19.31
N ASN A 76 -12.69 11.05 -19.19
CA ASN A 76 -11.78 11.10 -20.34
C ASN A 76 -11.77 9.80 -21.15
N ALA A 77 -12.01 8.65 -20.53
CA ALA A 77 -12.11 7.36 -21.23
C ALA A 77 -13.38 7.23 -22.08
N LYS A 78 -14.48 7.93 -21.71
CA LYS A 78 -15.69 8.02 -22.55
C LYS A 78 -15.48 8.85 -23.82
N ALA A 79 -14.54 9.80 -23.81
CA ALA A 79 -14.37 10.76 -24.89
C ALA A 79 -13.42 10.29 -26.01
N GLN A 80 -12.60 9.24 -25.78
CA GLN A 80 -11.55 8.89 -26.75
C GLN A 80 -11.50 7.44 -27.25
N ASP A 81 -12.02 6.41 -26.54
CA ASP A 81 -11.72 5.03 -26.96
C ASP A 81 -12.90 4.07 -26.98
N ASN A 82 -13.62 4.03 -28.10
CA ASN A 82 -14.49 2.90 -28.47
C ASN A 82 -13.71 1.59 -28.70
N HIS A 83 -12.38 1.62 -28.70
CA HIS A 83 -11.51 0.46 -28.94
C HIS A 83 -10.96 -0.21 -27.67
N LEU A 84 -10.95 0.45 -26.51
CA LEU A 84 -10.32 -0.06 -25.27
C LEU A 84 -11.29 -0.66 -24.25
N ILE A 85 -12.60 -0.48 -24.44
CA ILE A 85 -13.61 -1.14 -23.60
C ILE A 85 -13.81 -2.55 -24.13
N LEU A 86 -13.25 -3.55 -23.44
CA LEU A 86 -13.41 -4.96 -23.77
C LEU A 86 -14.90 -5.31 -23.88
N LYS A 87 -15.36 -5.67 -25.08
CA LYS A 87 -16.58 -6.46 -25.26
C LYS A 87 -16.39 -7.78 -24.50
N LYS A 88 -17.45 -8.36 -23.93
CA LYS A 88 -17.38 -9.61 -23.13
C LYS A 88 -16.59 -10.73 -23.83
N GLU A 89 -16.66 -10.78 -25.16
CA GLU A 89 -15.96 -11.72 -26.04
C GLU A 89 -14.43 -11.54 -26.05
N SER A 90 -13.91 -10.31 -25.99
CA SER A 90 -12.47 -10.08 -25.98
C SER A 90 -11.83 -10.54 -24.67
N TRP A 91 -12.55 -10.48 -23.55
CA TRP A 91 -12.06 -11.04 -22.27
C TRP A 91 -11.85 -12.55 -22.34
N GLN A 92 -12.82 -13.29 -22.86
CA GLN A 92 -12.70 -14.74 -23.03
C GLN A 92 -11.57 -15.11 -24.00
N ARG A 93 -11.40 -14.33 -25.08
CA ARG A 93 -10.29 -14.50 -26.01
C ARG A 93 -8.94 -14.26 -25.32
N ASN A 94 -8.82 -13.19 -24.54
CA ASN A 94 -7.58 -12.84 -23.84
C ASN A 94 -7.21 -13.85 -22.76
N ILE A 95 -8.19 -14.38 -22.02
CA ILE A 95 -7.96 -15.49 -21.10
C ILE A 95 -7.46 -16.71 -21.87
N LYS A 96 -8.11 -17.08 -22.98
CA LYS A 96 -7.67 -18.21 -23.81
C LYS A 96 -6.26 -18.02 -24.38
N THR A 97 -5.88 -16.80 -24.79
CA THR A 97 -4.51 -16.53 -25.26
C THR A 97 -3.52 -16.62 -24.11
N LEU A 98 -3.84 -16.06 -22.94
CA LEU A 98 -3.01 -16.18 -21.74
C LEU A 98 -2.80 -17.67 -21.39
N LEU A 99 -3.87 -18.45 -21.37
CA LEU A 99 -3.84 -19.91 -21.14
C LEU A 99 -2.96 -20.62 -22.17
N LYS A 100 -3.09 -20.31 -23.47
CA LYS A 100 -2.21 -20.88 -24.49
C LYS A 100 -0.75 -20.53 -24.28
N THR A 101 -0.44 -19.26 -23.95
CA THR A 101 0.95 -18.85 -23.68
C THR A 101 1.53 -19.59 -22.48
N LEU A 102 0.78 -19.67 -21.38
CA LEU A 102 1.17 -20.37 -20.17
C LEU A 102 1.40 -21.87 -20.41
N TYR A 103 0.54 -22.51 -21.21
CA TYR A 103 0.69 -23.92 -21.59
C TYR A 103 1.96 -24.16 -22.41
N LEU A 104 2.25 -23.27 -23.37
CA LEU A 104 3.49 -23.32 -24.14
C LEU A 104 4.71 -23.16 -23.24
N PHE A 105 4.68 -22.20 -22.31
CA PHE A 105 5.78 -21.98 -21.38
C PHE A 105 6.08 -23.20 -20.54
N GLU A 106 5.05 -23.86 -20.00
CA GLU A 106 5.22 -25.10 -19.25
C GLU A 106 5.86 -26.20 -20.10
N HIS A 107 5.39 -26.43 -21.32
CA HIS A 107 5.97 -27.41 -22.22
C HIS A 107 7.41 -27.07 -22.63
N CYS A 108 7.75 -25.78 -22.75
CA CYS A 108 9.11 -25.31 -23.00
C CYS A 108 10.02 -25.54 -21.79
N THR A 109 9.55 -25.35 -20.56
CA THR A 109 10.37 -25.56 -19.35
C THR A 109 10.96 -26.96 -19.27
N ALA A 110 10.22 -27.98 -19.72
CA ALA A 110 10.68 -29.36 -19.77
C ALA A 110 11.87 -29.57 -20.72
N LYS A 111 12.00 -28.74 -21.77
CA LYS A 111 13.03 -28.88 -22.81
C LYS A 111 14.21 -27.93 -22.64
N THR A 112 13.99 -26.68 -22.23
CA THR A 112 15.01 -25.61 -22.30
C THR A 112 15.69 -25.30 -20.97
N LYS A 113 15.28 -25.93 -19.86
CA LYS A 113 15.72 -25.61 -18.48
C LYS A 113 15.47 -24.16 -18.03
N THR A 114 14.94 -23.29 -18.89
CA THR A 114 14.53 -21.93 -18.56
C THR A 114 13.08 -21.93 -18.15
N ALA A 115 12.79 -21.49 -16.93
CA ALA A 115 11.42 -21.36 -16.44
C ALA A 115 10.89 -19.96 -16.78
N HIS A 116 9.71 -19.92 -17.40
CA HIS A 116 8.99 -18.68 -17.69
C HIS A 116 7.83 -18.51 -16.72
N PHE A 117 7.60 -17.29 -16.27
CA PHE A 117 6.59 -16.99 -15.25
C PHE A 117 5.65 -15.85 -15.66
N LEU A 118 4.37 -16.01 -15.32
CA LEU A 118 3.41 -14.91 -15.27
C LEU A 118 3.73 -14.09 -14.03
N THR A 119 4.18 -12.85 -14.24
CA THR A 119 4.51 -11.94 -13.14
C THR A 119 3.35 -11.00 -12.89
N ILE A 120 2.70 -11.16 -11.74
CA ILE A 120 1.62 -10.28 -11.28
C ILE A 120 2.25 -9.21 -10.39
N VAL A 121 2.06 -7.95 -10.75
CA VAL A 121 2.60 -6.79 -10.03
C VAL A 121 1.46 -6.04 -9.35
N VAL A 122 1.57 -5.84 -8.04
CA VAL A 122 0.50 -5.30 -7.20
C VAL A 122 0.96 -4.14 -6.32
N GLU A 123 0.09 -3.17 -6.11
CA GLU A 123 0.15 -2.14 -5.06
C GLU A 123 -1.29 -1.71 -4.71
N ASN A 124 -1.50 -1.11 -3.53
CA ASN A 124 -2.79 -0.51 -3.15
C ASN A 124 -4.03 -1.41 -3.32
N LEU A 125 -3.96 -2.64 -2.82
CA LEU A 125 -5.04 -3.62 -2.93
C LEU A 125 -5.74 -3.88 -1.60
N GLY A 126 -7.04 -4.21 -1.64
CA GLY A 126 -7.78 -4.75 -0.51
C GLY A 126 -7.37 -6.19 -0.14
N ILE A 127 -7.62 -6.58 1.10
CA ILE A 127 -7.13 -7.84 1.66
C ILE A 127 -7.72 -9.06 0.94
N GLU A 128 -8.97 -9.01 0.48
CA GLU A 128 -9.60 -10.12 -0.26
C GLU A 128 -8.88 -10.44 -1.56
N THR A 129 -8.45 -9.40 -2.28
CA THR A 129 -7.70 -9.57 -3.53
C THR A 129 -6.30 -10.10 -3.28
N LEU A 130 -5.62 -9.58 -2.26
CA LEU A 130 -4.26 -10.00 -1.88
C LEU A 130 -4.23 -11.46 -1.40
N SER A 131 -5.17 -11.84 -0.54
CA SER A 131 -5.31 -13.22 -0.07
C SER A 131 -5.62 -14.19 -1.22
N LEU A 132 -6.54 -13.81 -2.14
CA LEU A 132 -6.79 -14.61 -3.33
C LEU A 132 -5.53 -14.80 -4.19
N LEU A 133 -4.78 -13.73 -4.44
CA LEU A 133 -3.55 -13.79 -5.23
C LEU A 133 -2.47 -14.64 -4.53
N LYS A 134 -2.39 -14.60 -3.19
CA LYS A 134 -1.43 -15.41 -2.44
C LYS A 134 -1.71 -16.91 -2.56
N ILE A 135 -2.98 -17.28 -2.46
CA ILE A 135 -3.43 -18.67 -2.61
C ILE A 135 -3.16 -19.18 -4.03
N VAL A 136 -3.32 -18.30 -5.02
CA VAL A 136 -3.02 -18.59 -6.43
C VAL A 136 -1.52 -18.81 -6.65
N GLU A 137 -0.67 -17.94 -6.08
CA GLU A 137 0.78 -18.09 -6.14
C GLU A 137 1.23 -19.44 -5.54
N GLN A 138 0.63 -19.86 -4.42
CA GLN A 138 0.93 -21.15 -3.80
C GLN A 138 0.47 -22.35 -4.64
N ARG A 139 -0.64 -22.20 -5.37
CA ARG A 139 -1.22 -23.27 -6.18
C ARG A 139 -0.51 -23.45 -7.53
N TYR A 140 -0.09 -22.36 -8.16
CA TYR A 140 0.47 -22.39 -9.51
C TYR A 140 1.92 -21.89 -9.49
N SER A 141 2.87 -22.81 -9.65
CA SER A 141 4.31 -22.51 -9.60
C SER A 141 4.80 -21.55 -10.69
N PHE A 142 4.06 -21.43 -11.80
CA PHE A 142 4.37 -20.50 -12.90
C PHE A 142 3.91 -19.05 -12.62
N ILE A 143 3.18 -18.81 -11.53
CA ILE A 143 2.73 -17.47 -11.15
C ILE A 143 3.69 -16.93 -10.08
N LYS A 144 4.25 -15.75 -10.33
CA LYS A 144 5.07 -15.02 -9.37
C LYS A 144 4.38 -13.72 -8.99
N LEU A 145 4.15 -13.51 -7.70
CA LEU A 145 3.61 -12.26 -7.19
C LEU A 145 4.75 -11.32 -6.78
N ARG A 146 4.67 -10.07 -7.22
CA ARG A 146 5.69 -9.04 -6.98
C ARG A 146 5.07 -7.73 -6.56
N ARG A 147 5.79 -7.00 -5.70
CA ARG A 147 5.52 -5.58 -5.43
C ARG A 147 6.18 -4.70 -6.46
N ALA A 148 5.53 -3.59 -6.76
CA ALA A 148 6.12 -2.60 -7.64
C ALA A 148 7.15 -1.74 -6.89
N GLU A 149 6.91 -1.46 -5.60
CA GLU A 149 7.87 -0.76 -4.76
C GLU A 149 8.94 -1.70 -4.19
N ASN A 150 10.16 -1.17 -4.01
CA ASN A 150 11.26 -1.90 -3.38
C ASN A 150 11.21 -1.80 -1.85
N LEU A 151 10.17 -2.41 -1.26
CA LEU A 151 10.00 -2.53 0.18
C LEU A 151 10.25 -3.97 0.62
N LYS A 152 11.12 -4.15 1.62
CA LYS A 152 11.44 -5.46 2.22
C LYS A 152 11.25 -5.37 3.72
N THR A 153 10.02 -5.61 4.15
CA THR A 153 9.63 -5.54 5.56
C THR A 153 9.60 -6.95 6.16
N PRO A 154 10.10 -7.12 7.40
CA PRO A 154 9.80 -8.34 8.14
C PRO A 154 8.28 -8.42 8.41
N ASN A 155 7.73 -9.63 8.38
CA ASN A 155 6.30 -9.87 8.65
C ASN A 155 6.10 -10.90 9.78
N ASP A 156 7.14 -11.21 10.55
CA ASP A 156 7.04 -12.25 11.57
C ASP A 156 6.21 -11.76 12.78
N LEU A 157 6.27 -10.44 13.06
CA LEU A 157 5.60 -9.79 14.17
C LEU A 157 4.89 -8.53 13.71
N GLU A 158 3.65 -8.33 14.17
CA GLU A 158 2.84 -7.15 13.85
C GLU A 158 3.45 -5.84 14.35
N THR A 159 4.18 -5.90 15.46
CA THR A 159 4.91 -4.76 16.03
C THR A 159 5.98 -4.20 15.07
N SER A 160 6.37 -4.98 14.05
CA SER A 160 7.32 -4.53 13.04
C SER A 160 6.72 -3.69 11.91
N PHE A 161 5.38 -3.67 11.80
CA PHE A 161 4.66 -2.99 10.73
C PHE A 161 3.36 -2.26 11.13
N GLN A 162 2.97 -2.28 12.42
CA GLN A 162 1.83 -1.52 12.98
C GLN A 162 2.25 -0.42 13.98
N ILE A 163 1.34 0.52 14.29
CA ILE A 163 1.54 1.65 15.22
C ILE A 163 0.54 1.64 16.39
N ASN A 164 0.53 0.55 17.15
CA ASN A 164 -0.52 0.33 18.16
C ASN A 164 -0.26 1.10 19.45
N THR A 165 1.00 1.25 19.88
CA THR A 165 1.29 1.84 21.19
C THR A 165 1.31 3.36 21.16
N ALA A 166 1.77 3.97 20.07
CA ALA A 166 1.84 5.43 19.95
C ALA A 166 0.47 6.12 19.74
N THR A 167 -0.54 5.37 19.30
CA THR A 167 -1.86 5.91 18.93
C THR A 167 -2.91 5.72 20.02
N ASN A 168 -2.70 4.78 20.95
CA ASN A 168 -3.63 4.54 22.05
C ASN A 168 -3.54 5.71 23.06
N PRO A 169 -4.65 6.43 23.34
CA PRO A 169 -4.63 7.62 24.17
C PRO A 169 -4.24 7.34 25.62
N ASN A 170 -4.59 6.17 26.16
CA ASN A 170 -4.26 5.79 27.54
C ASN A 170 -2.77 5.52 27.70
N VAL A 171 -2.20 4.84 26.71
CA VAL A 171 -0.77 4.58 26.64
C VAL A 171 0.00 5.88 26.50
N LEU A 172 -0.37 6.72 25.52
CA LEU A 172 0.33 7.96 25.20
C LEU A 172 0.43 8.92 26.40
N LYS A 173 -0.62 8.99 27.25
CA LYS A 173 -0.61 9.76 28.51
C LYS A 173 0.56 9.38 29.44
N SER A 174 0.90 8.10 29.52
CA SER A 174 1.96 7.59 30.39
C SER A 174 3.38 7.75 29.82
N THR A 175 3.51 8.09 28.54
CA THR A 175 4.81 8.24 27.88
C THR A 175 5.40 9.62 28.13
N THR A 176 6.71 9.69 28.32
CA THR A 176 7.45 10.94 28.62
C THR A 176 8.40 11.35 27.49
N LEU A 177 8.78 10.43 26.61
CA LEU A 177 9.70 10.68 25.51
C LEU A 177 9.24 9.98 24.23
N CYS A 178 9.38 10.66 23.09
CA CYS A 178 9.12 10.10 21.76
C CYS A 178 10.27 10.46 20.81
N LEU A 179 10.85 9.45 20.18
CA LEU A 179 11.86 9.57 19.14
C LEU A 179 11.24 9.26 17.77
N LEU A 180 11.16 10.26 16.90
CA LEU A 180 10.73 10.14 15.52
C LEU A 180 11.95 9.93 14.62
N VAL A 181 12.01 8.82 13.88
CA VAL A 181 13.10 8.53 12.95
C VAL A 181 12.64 8.60 11.50
N ALA A 182 13.21 9.55 10.75
CA ALA A 182 12.99 9.74 9.32
C ALA A 182 11.50 9.77 8.91
N ASN A 183 10.64 10.29 9.80
CA ASN A 183 9.19 10.31 9.63
C ASN A 183 8.66 11.74 9.79
N ASN A 184 7.78 12.14 8.89
CA ASN A 184 7.05 13.40 8.98
C ASN A 184 5.57 13.13 9.31
N PRO A 185 5.20 12.96 10.59
CA PRO A 185 3.84 12.61 10.96
C PRO A 185 2.82 13.67 10.56
N ARG A 186 3.22 14.94 10.34
CA ARG A 186 2.29 15.98 9.88
C ARG A 186 1.65 15.62 8.53
N TYR A 187 2.40 15.00 7.63
CA TYR A 187 1.93 14.65 6.28
C TYR A 187 1.70 13.14 6.11
N GLU A 188 2.58 12.30 6.65
CA GLU A 188 2.50 10.84 6.52
C GLU A 188 1.44 10.22 7.43
N GLY A 189 1.02 10.93 8.48
CA GLY A 189 0.07 10.40 9.47
C GLY A 189 -0.49 11.47 10.41
N TYR A 190 -1.31 12.40 9.87
CA TYR A 190 -1.76 13.58 10.61
C TYR A 190 -2.47 13.24 11.92
N ASN A 191 -3.19 12.12 11.98
CA ASN A 191 -3.85 11.63 13.20
C ASN A 191 -2.84 11.42 14.34
N LEU A 192 -1.69 10.78 14.04
CA LEU A 192 -0.60 10.65 15.00
C LEU A 192 -0.04 12.02 15.40
N ASN A 193 0.15 12.93 14.44
CA ASN A 193 0.67 14.26 14.73
C ASN A 193 -0.23 15.05 15.69
N LEU A 194 -1.56 14.96 15.50
CA LEU A 194 -2.54 15.57 16.39
C LEU A 194 -2.47 14.97 17.79
N LYS A 195 -2.38 13.63 17.92
CA LYS A 195 -2.23 12.95 19.22
C LYS A 195 -0.94 13.34 19.92
N LEU A 196 0.19 13.41 19.19
CA LEU A 196 1.48 13.86 19.72
C LEU A 196 1.45 15.32 20.17
N ARG A 197 0.83 16.21 19.37
CA ARG A 197 0.62 17.62 19.75
C ARG A 197 -0.21 17.73 21.02
N GLN A 198 -1.33 16.99 21.10
CA GLN A 198 -2.17 16.96 22.31
C GLN A 198 -1.40 16.46 23.53
N ARG A 199 -0.53 15.45 23.37
CA ARG A 199 0.32 14.96 24.46
C ARG A 199 1.37 15.98 24.87
N TYR A 200 2.00 16.67 23.92
CA TYR A 200 2.99 17.71 24.17
C TYR A 200 2.38 18.88 24.97
N LEU A 201 1.19 19.33 24.60
CA LEU A 201 0.49 20.43 25.28
C LEU A 201 0.15 20.12 26.75
N LYS A 202 0.10 18.85 27.15
CA LYS A 202 -0.11 18.45 28.55
C LYS A 202 1.16 18.54 29.43
N GLY A 203 2.32 18.88 28.86
CA GLY A 203 3.59 18.99 29.57
C GLY A 203 4.27 17.65 29.87
N ASN A 204 5.50 17.67 30.39
CA ASN A 204 6.31 16.48 30.71
C ASN A 204 6.43 15.48 29.55
N PHE A 205 6.59 16.00 28.33
CA PHE A 205 6.76 15.19 27.12
C PHE A 205 7.81 15.80 26.21
N LYS A 206 8.90 15.07 25.95
CA LYS A 206 9.98 15.49 25.05
C LYS A 206 9.86 14.73 23.73
N CYS A 207 9.81 15.47 22.62
CA CYS A 207 9.83 14.88 21.29
C CYS A 207 11.17 15.17 20.59
N LEU A 208 11.85 14.10 20.22
CA LEU A 208 13.14 14.09 19.54
C LEU A 208 12.91 13.68 18.08
N THR A 209 13.55 14.36 17.15
CA THR A 209 13.47 14.07 15.72
C THR A 209 14.85 13.73 15.17
N LEU A 210 14.95 12.60 14.49
CA LEU A 210 16.11 12.23 13.68
C LEU A 210 15.73 12.39 12.22
N GLY A 211 16.15 13.51 11.65
CA GLY A 211 15.98 13.85 10.25
C GLY A 211 16.20 15.33 9.98
N SER A 212 15.72 15.81 8.84
CA SER A 212 15.76 17.24 8.57
C SER A 212 14.85 17.99 9.54
N ALA A 213 15.18 19.25 9.82
CA ALA A 213 14.30 20.12 10.58
C ALA A 213 12.97 20.29 9.81
N ILE A 214 11.87 19.88 10.43
CA ILE A 214 10.51 19.96 9.87
C ILE A 214 9.61 20.62 10.91
N ASP A 215 8.69 21.45 10.44
CA ASP A 215 7.61 21.97 11.28
C ASP A 215 6.51 20.90 11.48
N LEU A 216 6.51 20.27 12.65
CA LEU A 216 5.48 19.32 13.09
C LEU A 216 4.29 19.98 13.80
N THR A 217 4.20 21.32 13.79
CA THR A 217 3.22 22.16 14.49
C THR A 217 3.41 22.28 16.00
N PHE A 218 4.34 21.52 16.59
CA PHE A 218 4.78 21.65 17.99
C PHE A 218 6.31 21.55 18.02
N PRO A 219 6.97 22.16 19.02
CA PRO A 219 8.43 22.21 19.05
C PRO A 219 9.02 20.81 19.25
N THR A 220 10.04 20.49 18.46
CA THR A 220 10.79 19.24 18.57
C THR A 220 12.28 19.51 18.60
N THR A 221 13.00 18.61 19.26
CA THR A 221 14.47 18.70 19.38
C THR A 221 15.11 17.82 18.32
N VAL A 222 15.78 18.43 17.35
CA VAL A 222 16.45 17.71 16.26
C VAL A 222 17.77 17.14 16.79
N VAL A 223 17.90 15.81 16.80
CA VAL A 223 19.11 15.12 17.28
C VAL A 223 20.17 15.05 16.17
N GLY A 224 19.74 14.89 14.93
CA GLY A 224 20.63 14.84 13.77
C GLY A 224 19.94 14.29 12.53
N THR A 225 20.65 14.28 11.39
CA THR A 225 20.09 13.91 10.08
C THR A 225 20.59 12.57 9.54
N ASN A 226 21.61 11.97 10.17
CA ASN A 226 22.29 10.78 9.65
C ASN A 226 21.98 9.56 10.52
N VAL A 227 21.94 8.39 9.89
CA VAL A 227 21.72 7.11 10.58
C VAL A 227 22.87 6.78 11.55
N LYS A 228 24.07 7.35 11.36
CA LYS A 228 25.18 7.27 12.34
C LYS A 228 24.77 7.71 13.75
N VAL A 229 23.88 8.69 13.85
CA VAL A 229 23.40 9.18 15.14
C VAL A 229 22.64 8.07 15.88
N ILE A 230 21.91 7.20 15.16
CA ILE A 230 21.28 6.01 15.76
C ILE A 230 22.36 5.10 16.34
N LYS A 231 23.44 4.87 15.59
CA LYS A 231 24.58 4.07 16.07
C LYS A 231 25.19 4.67 17.35
N GLU A 232 25.47 5.97 17.36
CA GLU A 232 26.00 6.67 18.54
C GLU A 232 25.04 6.59 19.74
N ILE A 233 23.72 6.67 19.51
CA ILE A 233 22.72 6.49 20.56
C ILE A 233 22.70 5.04 21.07
N THR A 234 22.82 4.05 20.19
CA THR A 234 22.87 2.63 20.60
C THR A 234 24.15 2.26 21.35
N GLU A 235 25.27 2.93 21.03
CA GLU A 235 26.55 2.73 21.72
C GLU A 235 26.63 3.46 23.07
N GLY A 236 25.70 4.40 23.33
CA GLY A 236 25.69 5.19 24.57
C GLY A 236 26.54 6.45 24.52
N ASN A 237 27.03 6.85 23.34
CA ASN A 237 27.94 7.99 23.16
C ASN A 237 27.20 9.34 23.04
N SER A 238 25.87 9.33 22.90
CA SER A 238 25.06 10.53 22.73
C SER A 238 24.43 11.00 24.05
N PHE A 239 24.27 12.31 24.23
CA PHE A 239 23.55 12.89 25.37
C PHE A 239 22.08 12.41 25.45
N VAL A 240 21.47 12.09 24.30
CA VAL A 240 20.08 11.59 24.22
C VAL A 240 19.90 10.24 24.90
N CYS A 241 20.97 9.45 25.08
CA CYS A 241 20.91 8.16 25.75
C CYS A 241 20.43 8.30 27.21
N GLN A 242 20.80 9.39 27.89
CA GLN A 242 20.37 9.66 29.26
C GLN A 242 18.87 9.97 29.31
N ASP A 243 18.36 10.77 28.37
CA ASP A 243 16.93 11.06 28.25
C ASP A 243 16.12 9.78 28.00
N ILE A 244 16.58 8.90 27.11
CA ILE A 244 15.90 7.63 26.80
C ILE A 244 15.89 6.71 28.02
N LYS A 245 16.98 6.67 28.80
CA LYS A 245 17.08 5.84 30.00
C LYS A 245 16.20 6.33 31.15
N THR A 246 16.10 7.64 31.36
CA THR A 246 15.28 8.23 32.43
C THR A 246 13.79 8.29 32.08
N ALA A 247 13.45 8.26 30.79
CA ALA A 247 12.07 8.31 30.35
C ALA A 247 11.23 7.12 30.85
N ALA A 248 10.01 7.43 31.30
CA ALA A 248 8.94 6.47 31.49
C ALA A 248 8.28 6.15 30.13
N LYS A 249 8.27 4.86 29.77
CA LYS A 249 7.67 4.30 28.53
C LYS A 249 8.02 5.11 27.26
N PRO A 250 9.31 5.27 26.92
CA PRO A 250 9.71 5.94 25.69
C PRO A 250 9.17 5.23 24.45
N LEU A 251 8.86 6.02 23.42
CA LEU A 251 8.37 5.58 22.10
C LEU A 251 9.43 5.82 21.03
N ILE A 252 9.60 4.87 20.11
CA ILE A 252 10.33 5.04 18.86
C ILE A 252 9.35 4.84 17.71
N ILE A 253 9.22 5.85 16.84
CA ILE A 253 8.34 5.80 15.68
C ILE A 253 9.17 6.04 14.42
N PHE A 254 9.14 5.11 13.49
CA PHE A 254 9.77 5.28 12.17
C PHE A 254 8.79 5.01 11.04
N GLY A 255 9.01 5.60 9.87
CA GLY A 255 8.16 5.36 8.70
C GLY A 255 8.51 4.05 8.01
N ASN A 256 7.50 3.36 7.44
CA ASN A 256 7.69 2.14 6.64
C ASN A 256 8.66 2.35 5.46
N GLU A 257 8.72 3.56 4.96
CA GLU A 257 9.60 3.96 3.88
C GLU A 257 11.10 3.83 4.23
N LEU A 258 11.46 3.75 5.52
CA LEU A 258 12.81 3.39 5.96
C LEU A 258 13.26 2.06 5.35
N TYR A 259 12.33 1.12 5.11
CA TYR A 259 12.61 -0.17 4.49
C TYR A 259 12.99 -0.09 3.01
N LYS A 260 12.85 1.06 2.33
CA LYS A 260 13.35 1.25 0.96
C LYS A 260 14.87 1.40 0.89
N ARG A 261 15.50 1.74 2.03
CA ARG A 261 16.96 1.88 2.10
C ARG A 261 17.66 0.53 1.96
N ALA A 262 18.88 0.54 1.42
CA ALA A 262 19.67 -0.67 1.26
C ALA A 262 20.15 -1.25 2.62
N ASP A 263 20.35 -0.39 3.62
CA ASP A 263 20.79 -0.73 4.98
C ASP A 263 19.63 -0.96 5.97
N ASN A 264 18.39 -1.12 5.46
CA ASN A 264 17.16 -1.22 6.27
C ASN A 264 17.18 -2.27 7.39
N LYS A 265 17.79 -3.44 7.17
CA LYS A 265 17.88 -4.51 8.17
C LYS A 265 18.72 -4.05 9.37
N THR A 266 19.81 -3.34 9.13
CA THR A 266 20.73 -2.85 10.17
C THR A 266 20.09 -1.78 11.03
N VAL A 267 19.63 -0.70 10.39
CA VAL A 267 18.32 -0.09 10.60
C VAL A 267 17.55 -0.54 11.84
N VAL A 268 16.72 -1.53 11.58
CA VAL A 268 15.76 -2.11 12.50
C VAL A 268 16.43 -2.96 13.59
N GLU A 269 17.53 -3.65 13.26
CA GLU A 269 18.30 -4.40 14.26
C GLU A 269 18.91 -3.49 15.33
N MET A 270 19.37 -2.28 14.97
CA MET A 270 19.84 -1.27 15.93
C MET A 270 18.72 -0.81 16.87
N PHE A 271 17.47 -0.72 16.40
CA PHE A 271 16.38 -0.41 17.33
C PHE A 271 16.16 -1.53 18.34
N LYS A 272 16.37 -2.79 17.96
CA LYS A 272 16.25 -3.93 18.88
C LYS A 272 17.34 -3.94 19.96
N THR A 273 18.47 -3.26 19.78
CA THR A 273 19.51 -3.20 20.83
C THR A 273 19.13 -2.30 22.00
N PHE A 274 18.06 -1.49 21.89
CA PHE A 274 17.55 -0.66 23.00
C PHE A 274 16.90 -1.46 24.15
N GLN A 275 17.01 -2.78 24.17
CA GLN A 275 16.48 -3.63 25.25
C GLN A 275 17.01 -3.28 26.64
N SER A 276 18.21 -2.68 26.74
CA SER A 276 18.75 -2.18 28.00
C SER A 276 18.07 -0.90 28.52
N THR A 277 17.05 -0.39 27.81
CA THR A 277 16.30 0.82 28.17
C THR A 277 14.81 0.50 28.36
N ASN A 278 14.07 1.44 28.93
CA ASN A 278 12.62 1.32 29.15
C ASN A 278 11.78 1.29 27.85
N ILE A 279 12.41 1.26 26.67
CA ILE A 279 11.74 1.13 25.36
C ILE A 279 11.12 -0.28 25.23
N PHE A 280 11.81 -1.31 25.72
CA PHE A 280 11.29 -2.67 25.73
C PHE A 280 11.24 -3.16 27.18
N SER A 281 10.08 -3.63 27.60
CA SER A 281 9.90 -4.34 28.87
C SER A 281 9.00 -5.55 28.65
N GLN A 282 8.87 -6.42 29.65
CA GLN A 282 7.97 -7.58 29.55
C GLN A 282 6.52 -7.20 29.22
N THR A 283 6.11 -5.97 29.58
CA THR A 283 4.75 -5.47 29.39
C THR A 283 4.67 -4.32 28.38
N TRP A 284 5.80 -3.89 27.82
CA TRP A 284 5.88 -2.69 26.99
C TRP A 284 6.75 -2.88 25.75
N ASN A 285 6.23 -2.43 24.62
CA ASN A 285 6.99 -2.27 23.39
C ASN A 285 6.78 -0.86 22.83
N GLY A 286 7.84 -0.06 22.90
CA GLY A 286 7.85 1.30 22.38
C GLY A 286 8.12 1.40 20.88
N LEU A 287 8.45 0.31 20.19
CA LEU A 287 8.72 0.32 18.75
C LEU A 287 7.42 0.39 17.95
N ASN A 288 7.33 1.37 17.04
CA ASN A 288 6.18 1.59 16.19
C ASN A 288 6.62 1.92 14.76
N THR A 289 5.83 1.46 13.80
CA THR A 289 6.02 1.77 12.38
C THR A 289 4.82 2.47 11.80
N LEU A 290 5.03 3.66 11.25
CA LEU A 290 4.00 4.41 10.55
C LEU A 290 3.97 4.01 9.08
N ASN A 291 2.82 3.54 8.61
CA ASN A 291 2.56 3.34 7.19
C ASN A 291 1.84 4.55 6.61
N THR A 292 2.23 4.95 5.40
CA THR A 292 1.67 6.13 4.69
C THR A 292 0.36 5.82 3.98
N THR A 293 0.13 4.56 3.62
CA THR A 293 -1.04 4.10 2.87
C THR A 293 -1.88 3.11 3.65
N LEU A 294 -3.19 3.13 3.43
CA LEU A 294 -4.18 2.25 4.07
C LEU A 294 -3.94 0.75 3.82
N THR A 295 -3.29 0.43 2.71
CA THR A 295 -3.15 -0.95 2.19
C THR A 295 -1.87 -1.64 2.66
N GLU A 296 -0.88 -0.88 3.13
CA GLU A 296 0.46 -1.40 3.39
C GLU A 296 0.48 -2.41 4.55
N THR A 297 -0.22 -2.09 5.64
CA THR A 297 -0.41 -2.95 6.82
C THR A 297 -1.09 -4.27 6.47
N GLY A 298 -2.13 -4.21 5.63
CA GLY A 298 -2.84 -5.42 5.17
C GLY A 298 -2.00 -6.27 4.20
N MET A 299 -1.22 -5.63 3.34
CA MET A 299 -0.28 -6.35 2.48
C MET A 299 0.82 -7.02 3.29
N GLN A 300 1.34 -6.34 4.32
CA GLN A 300 2.29 -6.95 5.24
C GLN A 300 1.65 -8.13 5.96
N SER A 301 0.49 -7.97 6.59
CA SER A 301 -0.15 -9.04 7.36
C SER A 301 -0.42 -10.32 6.54
N VAL A 302 -0.86 -10.21 5.28
CA VAL A 302 -1.13 -11.37 4.41
C VAL A 302 0.14 -12.17 4.10
N GLY A 303 1.29 -11.49 3.94
CA GLY A 303 2.54 -12.19 3.67
C GLY A 303 3.66 -11.29 3.17
N ASN A 304 4.86 -11.87 3.08
CA ASN A 304 6.01 -11.17 2.51
C ASN A 304 5.96 -11.25 0.97
N PHE A 305 5.92 -10.09 0.33
CA PHE A 305 5.93 -9.96 -1.13
C PHE A 305 7.25 -9.35 -1.59
N LEU A 306 7.95 -10.08 -2.47
CA LEU A 306 9.23 -9.63 -3.00
C LEU A 306 9.03 -8.49 -4.01
N PRO A 307 9.91 -7.48 -4.02
CA PRO A 307 9.86 -6.44 -5.03
C PRO A 307 10.30 -6.97 -6.38
N LEU A 308 9.86 -6.31 -7.45
CA LEU A 308 10.27 -6.63 -8.81
C LEU A 308 11.79 -6.49 -8.98
N THR A 309 12.42 -7.51 -9.55
CA THR A 309 13.87 -7.54 -9.78
C THR A 309 14.22 -7.73 -11.26
N LYS A 310 15.47 -7.42 -11.64
CA LYS A 310 15.98 -7.67 -13.01
C LYS A 310 15.81 -9.13 -13.47
N LYS A 311 15.87 -10.09 -12.56
CA LYS A 311 15.69 -11.52 -12.88
C LYS A 311 14.26 -11.81 -13.36
N ASP A 312 13.27 -11.17 -12.74
CA ASP A 312 11.87 -11.37 -13.11
C ASP A 312 11.59 -10.86 -14.54
N PHE A 313 12.35 -9.88 -15.03
CA PHE A 313 12.27 -9.40 -16.41
C PHE A 313 12.89 -10.37 -17.43
N ASN A 314 13.91 -11.14 -17.04
CA ASN A 314 14.57 -12.11 -17.92
C ASN A 314 13.77 -13.43 -18.03
N GLU A 315 13.12 -13.81 -16.94
CA GLU A 315 12.28 -15.02 -16.86
C GLU A 315 10.80 -14.73 -17.21
N LEU A 316 10.50 -13.53 -17.71
CA LEU A 316 9.14 -13.07 -17.93
C LEU A 316 8.46 -13.84 -19.07
N SER A 317 7.19 -14.15 -18.85
CA SER A 317 6.29 -14.70 -19.85
C SER A 317 5.22 -13.68 -20.25
N SER A 318 4.62 -13.02 -19.25
CA SER A 318 3.58 -12.01 -19.40
C SER A 318 3.49 -11.17 -18.11
N PHE A 319 3.00 -9.94 -18.24
CA PHE A 319 2.77 -9.03 -17.12
C PHE A 319 1.29 -8.90 -16.83
N TYR A 320 0.97 -8.83 -15.54
CA TYR A 320 -0.35 -8.44 -15.08
C TYR A 320 -0.24 -7.40 -13.97
N PHE A 321 -0.61 -6.15 -14.27
CA PHE A 321 -0.54 -5.05 -13.32
C PHE A 321 -1.92 -4.84 -12.68
N ILE A 322 -1.97 -4.77 -11.35
CA ILE A 322 -3.20 -4.57 -10.59
C ILE A 322 -3.01 -3.40 -9.63
N ASN A 323 -3.72 -2.30 -9.91
CA ASN A 323 -3.64 -1.00 -9.22
C ASN A 323 -2.22 -0.40 -9.13
N VAL A 324 -1.39 -0.62 -10.16
CA VAL A 324 0.01 -0.14 -10.26
C VAL A 324 0.18 0.83 -11.43
N ASP A 325 0.48 2.10 -11.15
CA ASP A 325 0.86 3.08 -12.18
C ASP A 325 2.37 3.05 -12.44
N ALA A 326 2.76 2.52 -13.60
CA ALA A 326 4.16 2.24 -13.96
C ALA A 326 5.04 3.51 -13.98
N GLN A 327 4.48 4.65 -14.41
CA GLN A 327 5.24 5.90 -14.49
C GLN A 327 5.55 6.50 -13.12
N SER A 328 4.69 6.22 -12.14
CA SER A 328 4.84 6.80 -10.81
C SER A 328 5.92 6.13 -9.96
N ILE A 329 6.38 4.95 -10.38
CA ILE A 329 7.32 4.15 -9.62
C ILE A 329 8.71 4.30 -10.24
N PRO A 330 9.67 4.93 -9.52
CA PRO A 330 10.98 5.25 -10.09
C PRO A 330 11.75 4.03 -10.60
N ASN A 331 11.61 2.88 -9.93
CA ASN A 331 12.29 1.65 -10.33
C ASN A 331 11.78 1.12 -11.67
N LEU A 332 10.47 1.11 -11.89
CA LEU A 332 9.87 0.66 -13.16
C LEU A 332 10.27 1.58 -14.31
N LYS A 333 10.21 2.90 -14.07
CA LYS A 333 10.65 3.90 -15.05
C LYS A 333 12.11 3.68 -15.45
N LYS A 334 13.02 3.54 -14.48
CA LYS A 334 14.44 3.28 -14.75
C LYS A 334 14.67 1.95 -15.47
N VAL A 335 13.93 0.89 -15.13
CA VAL A 335 14.09 -0.40 -15.83
C VAL A 335 13.62 -0.29 -17.28
N ALA A 336 12.50 0.39 -17.54
CA ALA A 336 12.08 0.67 -18.91
C ALA A 336 13.14 1.48 -19.66
N GLU A 337 13.69 2.55 -19.07
CA GLU A 337 14.75 3.37 -19.66
C GLU A 337 16.02 2.57 -19.97
N ILE A 338 16.48 1.73 -19.03
CA ILE A 338 17.68 0.88 -19.23
C ILE A 338 17.43 -0.16 -20.33
N LYS A 339 16.27 -0.82 -20.34
CA LYS A 339 15.94 -1.79 -21.40
C LYS A 339 15.81 -1.11 -22.77
N LEU A 340 15.34 0.15 -22.81
CA LEU A 340 15.33 0.93 -24.05
C LEU A 340 16.75 1.13 -24.62
N LEU A 341 17.73 1.36 -23.74
CA LEU A 341 19.15 1.50 -24.08
C LEU A 341 19.78 0.16 -24.49
N ASP A 342 19.65 -0.89 -23.68
CA ASP A 342 20.18 -2.24 -23.94
C ASP A 342 19.61 -2.87 -25.22
N TYR A 343 18.39 -2.49 -25.63
CA TYR A 343 17.79 -2.97 -26.86
C TYR A 343 18.57 -2.57 -28.13
N ASN A 344 19.29 -1.45 -28.12
CA ASN A 344 20.15 -1.12 -29.25
C ASN A 344 21.24 -2.17 -29.45
N GLU A 345 21.64 -2.88 -28.39
CA GLU A 345 22.58 -4.00 -28.44
C GLU A 345 21.89 -5.34 -28.78
N ILE A 346 20.67 -5.59 -28.26
CA ILE A 346 19.92 -6.86 -28.43
C ILE A 346 19.40 -7.09 -29.85
N LYS A 347 19.27 -6.05 -30.70
CA LYS A 347 18.90 -6.21 -32.13
C LYS A 347 19.76 -7.24 -32.89
N ASN A 348 20.95 -7.55 -32.40
CA ASN A 348 21.85 -8.54 -32.98
C ASN A 348 21.58 -10.01 -32.56
N SER A 349 20.61 -10.28 -31.68
CA SER A 349 20.32 -11.63 -31.18
C SER A 349 19.01 -12.21 -31.75
N LYS A 350 19.11 -13.34 -32.46
CA LYS A 350 17.98 -14.10 -33.03
C LYS A 350 17.30 -14.94 -31.94
N GLN A 351 16.66 -14.31 -30.96
CA GLN A 351 15.80 -15.02 -30.01
C GLN A 351 14.34 -15.04 -30.49
N PHE A 352 13.71 -16.21 -30.45
CA PHE A 352 12.28 -16.37 -30.70
C PHE A 352 11.49 -15.54 -29.67
N LYS A 353 10.82 -14.48 -30.13
CA LYS A 353 9.89 -13.71 -29.28
C LYS A 353 8.59 -14.49 -29.15
N ILE A 354 8.35 -15.06 -27.98
CA ILE A 354 7.01 -15.54 -27.59
C ILE A 354 6.14 -14.28 -27.40
N GLN A 355 4.87 -14.35 -27.77
CA GLN A 355 3.95 -13.22 -27.64
C GLN A 355 3.70 -12.93 -26.15
N GLU A 356 4.26 -11.82 -25.65
CA GLU A 356 4.15 -11.39 -24.26
C GLU A 356 2.82 -10.62 -24.10
N LEU A 357 1.90 -11.15 -23.29
CA LEU A 357 0.63 -10.47 -23.00
C LEU A 357 0.81 -9.48 -21.84
N PHE A 358 0.30 -8.26 -21.99
CA PHE A 358 0.23 -7.28 -20.91
C PHE A 358 -1.22 -7.05 -20.51
N LEU A 359 -1.57 -7.46 -19.30
CA LEU A 359 -2.87 -7.20 -18.69
C LEU A 359 -2.75 -6.03 -17.73
N ASP A 360 -3.61 -5.03 -17.88
CA ASP A 360 -3.67 -3.86 -17.02
C ASP A 360 -5.02 -3.77 -16.32
N GLN A 361 -5.01 -3.71 -14.98
CA GLN A 361 -6.20 -3.61 -14.15
C GLN A 361 -6.09 -2.38 -13.24
N ASN A 362 -6.25 -1.20 -13.85
CA ASN A 362 -6.03 0.08 -13.22
C ASN A 362 -7.17 1.07 -13.43
N SER A 363 -7.07 2.21 -12.75
CA SER A 363 -7.96 3.36 -12.99
C SER A 363 -7.57 4.18 -14.23
N ARG A 364 -6.30 4.13 -14.66
CA ARG A 364 -5.75 4.95 -15.75
C ARG A 364 -4.96 4.08 -16.74
N THR A 365 -5.32 4.19 -18.02
CA THR A 365 -4.75 3.36 -19.10
C THR A 365 -3.48 3.95 -19.70
N LYS A 366 -3.46 5.25 -19.99
CA LYS A 366 -2.44 5.89 -20.84
C LYS A 366 -1.00 5.71 -20.33
N ASN A 367 -0.78 5.76 -19.01
CA ASN A 367 0.57 5.63 -18.44
C ASN A 367 1.13 4.21 -18.59
N ASN A 368 0.28 3.20 -18.43
CA ASN A 368 0.68 1.80 -18.52
C ASN A 368 0.71 1.31 -19.96
N GLU A 369 -0.18 1.82 -20.81
CA GLU A 369 -0.12 1.60 -22.25
C GLU A 369 1.19 2.14 -22.83
N THR A 370 1.58 3.37 -22.50
CA THR A 370 2.88 3.93 -22.93
C THR A 370 4.05 3.12 -22.37
N PHE A 371 3.98 2.66 -21.13
CA PHE A 371 4.98 1.75 -20.56
C PHE A 371 5.07 0.44 -21.34
N ALA A 372 3.93 -0.20 -21.65
CA ALA A 372 3.87 -1.46 -22.38
C ALA A 372 4.42 -1.31 -23.80
N VAL A 373 3.98 -0.29 -24.55
CA VAL A 373 4.50 0.02 -25.89
C VAL A 373 6.01 0.23 -25.87
N ASN A 374 6.52 0.99 -24.89
CA ASN A 374 7.96 1.21 -24.74
C ASN A 374 8.72 -0.08 -24.35
N PHE A 375 8.11 -0.94 -23.53
CA PHE A 375 8.72 -2.15 -23.02
C PHE A 375 8.78 -3.28 -24.06
N PHE A 376 7.69 -3.53 -24.79
CA PHE A 376 7.63 -4.58 -25.82
C PHE A 376 8.13 -4.08 -27.18
N LYS A 377 8.19 -2.76 -27.39
CA LYS A 377 8.54 -2.08 -28.65
C LYS A 377 7.69 -2.57 -29.84
N THR A 378 6.45 -2.96 -29.58
CA THR A 378 5.48 -3.35 -30.59
C THR A 378 4.57 -2.17 -30.88
N LYS A 379 4.34 -1.89 -32.18
CA LYS A 379 3.31 -0.94 -32.62
C LYS A 379 1.90 -1.54 -32.55
N ASP A 380 1.80 -2.85 -32.29
CA ASP A 380 0.54 -3.56 -32.22
C ASP A 380 -0.07 -3.46 -30.81
N ASN A 381 -1.10 -2.64 -30.67
CA ASN A 381 -1.91 -2.53 -29.44
C ASN A 381 -2.63 -3.84 -29.04
N ARG A 382 -2.48 -4.93 -29.81
CA ARG A 382 -3.11 -6.24 -29.53
C ARG A 382 -2.54 -6.93 -28.30
N GLU A 383 -1.34 -6.55 -27.86
CA GLU A 383 -0.65 -7.15 -26.72
C GLU A 383 -1.01 -6.49 -25.38
N TYR A 384 -1.54 -5.27 -25.43
CA TYR A 384 -2.01 -4.52 -24.26
C TYR A 384 -3.52 -4.66 -24.08
N ASN A 385 -3.94 -5.16 -22.92
CA ASN A 385 -5.34 -5.40 -22.63
C ASN A 385 -5.73 -4.75 -21.30
N PHE A 386 -6.64 -3.78 -21.38
CA PHE A 386 -7.13 -3.06 -20.22
C PHE A 386 -8.42 -3.66 -19.65
N LEU A 387 -8.45 -3.84 -18.34
CA LEU A 387 -9.58 -4.38 -17.59
C LEU A 387 -10.20 -3.30 -16.71
N PRO A 388 -11.44 -2.87 -17.01
CA PRO A 388 -12.11 -1.86 -16.21
C PRO A 388 -12.48 -2.39 -14.83
N VAL A 389 -11.97 -1.74 -13.80
CA VAL A 389 -12.26 -2.07 -12.40
C VAL A 389 -12.91 -0.92 -11.67
N LYS A 390 -13.76 -1.31 -10.74
CA LYS A 390 -14.42 -0.40 -9.84
C LYS A 390 -13.44 0.30 -8.91
N MET A 391 -13.70 1.56 -8.65
CA MET A 391 -12.88 2.41 -7.77
C MET A 391 -13.24 2.19 -6.29
N PHE A 392 -12.50 2.83 -5.37
CA PHE A 392 -12.62 2.67 -3.92
C PHE A 392 -14.08 2.72 -3.39
N TYR A 393 -14.85 3.77 -3.71
CA TYR A 393 -16.24 3.91 -3.26
C TYR A 393 -17.27 3.11 -4.09
N GLU A 394 -16.84 2.38 -5.11
CA GLU A 394 -17.67 1.44 -5.87
C GLU A 394 -17.52 -0.01 -5.37
N ASN A 395 -16.49 -0.25 -4.55
CA ASN A 395 -16.14 -1.56 -4.01
C ASN A 395 -16.48 -1.65 -2.52
N GLU A 396 -16.76 -2.89 -2.12
CA GLU A 396 -16.81 -3.31 -0.73
C GLU A 396 -15.57 -4.17 -0.50
N GLU A 397 -14.52 -3.54 0.04
CA GLU A 397 -13.19 -4.12 0.29
C GLU A 397 -12.83 -3.93 1.76
N THR A 398 -12.05 -4.87 2.28
CA THR A 398 -11.50 -4.79 3.63
C THR A 398 -10.03 -4.36 3.60
N PHE A 399 -9.69 -3.53 4.57
CA PHE A 399 -8.36 -2.96 4.77
C PHE A 399 -7.97 -3.14 6.24
N LEU A 400 -6.66 -3.25 6.49
CA LEU A 400 -6.11 -3.20 7.83
C LEU A 400 -5.38 -1.87 7.91
N ASN A 401 -5.79 -0.98 8.81
CA ASN A 401 -5.12 0.30 8.95
C ASN A 401 -3.78 0.16 9.69
N THR A 402 -3.03 1.26 9.75
CA THR A 402 -1.76 1.39 10.49
C THR A 402 -1.83 0.94 11.94
N GLU A 403 -2.96 1.17 12.62
CA GLU A 403 -3.22 0.80 14.02
C GLU A 403 -3.61 -0.69 14.20
N GLY A 404 -3.63 -1.48 13.11
CA GLY A 404 -4.04 -2.87 13.15
C GLY A 404 -5.56 -3.09 13.27
N LEU A 405 -6.36 -2.07 12.98
CA LEU A 405 -7.83 -2.13 12.97
C LEU A 405 -8.35 -2.50 11.57
N ILE A 406 -9.30 -3.42 11.53
CA ILE A 406 -9.99 -3.79 10.29
C ILE A 406 -10.99 -2.68 9.92
N LYS A 407 -10.89 -2.21 8.69
CA LYS A 407 -11.76 -1.19 8.09
C LYS A 407 -12.41 -1.77 6.84
N ARG A 408 -13.69 -1.49 6.63
CA ARG A 408 -14.44 -1.98 5.46
C ARG A 408 -15.08 -0.80 4.74
N THR A 409 -14.97 -0.78 3.42
CA THR A 409 -15.68 0.19 2.60
C THR A 409 -17.10 -0.30 2.31
N ASN A 410 -18.04 0.63 2.25
CA ASN A 410 -19.38 0.36 1.73
C ASN A 410 -19.45 0.73 0.25
N LYS A 411 -20.24 -0.02 -0.51
CA LYS A 411 -20.50 0.27 -1.92
C LYS A 411 -21.46 1.46 -2.02
N LEU A 412 -20.92 2.63 -2.33
CA LEU A 412 -21.68 3.88 -2.37
C LEU A 412 -22.22 4.20 -3.77
N ILE A 413 -21.40 3.95 -4.79
CA ILE A 413 -21.73 4.28 -6.18
C ILE A 413 -21.72 3.00 -7.00
N THR A 414 -22.66 2.89 -7.94
CA THR A 414 -22.75 1.72 -8.81
C THR A 414 -22.70 2.15 -10.26
N ARG A 415 -21.68 1.67 -11.00
CA ARG A 415 -21.57 1.84 -12.45
C ARG A 415 -21.68 0.48 -13.13
N GLN A 416 -22.42 0.41 -14.24
CA GLN A 416 -22.79 -0.87 -14.88
C GLN A 416 -21.62 -1.58 -15.58
N LYS A 417 -20.59 -0.85 -16.03
CA LYS A 417 -19.52 -1.41 -16.88
C LYS A 417 -18.27 -1.87 -16.11
N THR A 418 -18.17 -1.58 -14.80
CA THR A 418 -17.03 -1.95 -13.96
C THR A 418 -17.33 -3.18 -13.11
N ARG A 419 -16.29 -3.96 -12.81
CA ARG A 419 -16.38 -5.12 -11.91
C ARG A 419 -15.41 -4.97 -10.75
N GLU A 420 -15.70 -5.66 -9.64
CA GLU A 420 -14.74 -5.79 -8.54
C GLU A 420 -13.52 -6.60 -9.00
N SER A 421 -12.35 -6.18 -8.52
CA SER A 421 -11.05 -6.77 -8.74
C SER A 421 -11.02 -8.27 -8.43
N TRP A 422 -11.44 -8.66 -7.22
CA TRP A 422 -11.43 -10.06 -6.80
C TRP A 422 -12.40 -10.93 -7.61
N LYS A 423 -13.53 -10.38 -8.08
CA LYS A 423 -14.49 -11.11 -8.94
C LYS A 423 -13.90 -11.42 -10.32
N LEU A 424 -13.15 -10.47 -10.89
CA LEU A 424 -12.43 -10.68 -12.15
C LEU A 424 -11.36 -11.76 -12.00
N LEU A 425 -10.53 -11.64 -10.97
CA LEU A 425 -9.51 -12.62 -10.61
C LEU A 425 -10.11 -14.01 -10.40
N ARG A 426 -11.18 -14.12 -9.59
CA ARG A 426 -11.90 -15.38 -9.35
C ARG A 426 -12.35 -16.04 -10.65
N ASN A 427 -12.90 -15.26 -11.58
CA ASN A 427 -13.33 -15.79 -12.88
C ASN A 427 -12.15 -16.28 -13.71
N LEU A 428 -11.06 -15.51 -13.78
CA LEU A 428 -9.82 -15.91 -14.47
C LEU A 428 -9.29 -17.23 -13.89
N PHE A 429 -9.27 -17.36 -12.56
CA PHE A 429 -8.80 -18.59 -11.90
C PHE A 429 -9.76 -19.77 -12.04
N ASN A 430 -11.06 -19.52 -12.17
CA ASN A 430 -12.01 -20.59 -12.49
C ASN A 430 -11.72 -21.16 -13.90
N HIS A 431 -11.34 -20.32 -14.86
CA HIS A 431 -10.88 -20.79 -16.17
C HIS A 431 -9.58 -21.58 -16.07
N PHE A 432 -8.62 -21.13 -15.24
CA PHE A 432 -7.40 -21.89 -14.99
C PHE A 432 -7.71 -23.27 -14.41
N LYS A 433 -8.61 -23.36 -13.41
CA LYS A 433 -8.99 -24.65 -12.81
C LYS A 433 -9.57 -25.62 -13.84
N ASN A 434 -10.37 -25.14 -14.79
CA ASN A 434 -11.04 -25.99 -15.78
C ASN A 434 -10.10 -26.43 -16.90
N GLU A 435 -9.19 -25.56 -17.35
CA GLU A 435 -8.28 -25.85 -18.48
C GLU A 435 -6.94 -26.47 -18.05
N TYR A 436 -6.47 -26.23 -16.81
CA TYR A 436 -5.20 -26.75 -16.26
C TYR A 436 -5.35 -27.93 -15.30
N THR A 437 -6.42 -28.72 -15.41
CA THR A 437 -6.60 -29.91 -14.56
C THR A 437 -5.48 -30.95 -14.69
N SER A 438 -4.68 -30.92 -15.76
CA SER A 438 -3.72 -31.96 -16.11
C SER A 438 -2.28 -31.74 -15.62
N LEU A 439 -1.92 -30.56 -15.09
CA LEU A 439 -0.52 -30.17 -14.95
C LEU A 439 -0.23 -29.41 -13.64
N ASN A 440 0.01 -30.17 -12.55
CA ASN A 440 0.96 -29.92 -11.45
C ASN A 440 0.67 -30.86 -10.26
N LEU A 441 0.92 -32.17 -10.44
CA LEU A 441 0.78 -33.18 -9.38
C LEU A 441 1.99 -33.26 -8.43
N LYS A 442 3.06 -32.48 -8.67
CA LYS A 442 4.33 -32.67 -7.94
C LYS A 442 4.41 -32.05 -6.55
N ASN A 443 3.52 -31.12 -6.17
CA ASN A 443 3.52 -30.52 -4.84
C ASN A 443 2.21 -30.84 -4.10
N GLN A 444 2.19 -31.94 -3.35
CA GLN A 444 1.04 -32.48 -2.60
C GLN A 444 0.60 -31.65 -1.37
N LEU A 445 0.88 -30.35 -1.33
CA LEU A 445 0.32 -29.42 -0.34
C LEU A 445 -0.59 -28.40 -1.02
N VAL A 446 -1.46 -28.86 -1.93
CA VAL A 446 -2.40 -27.98 -2.62
C VAL A 446 -3.57 -27.69 -1.67
N ILE A 447 -3.65 -26.46 -1.18
CA ILE A 447 -4.85 -25.96 -0.51
C ILE A 447 -6.03 -26.13 -1.48
N SER A 448 -6.95 -27.03 -1.16
CA SER A 448 -8.18 -27.19 -1.93
C SER A 448 -9.22 -26.21 -1.42
N PHE A 449 -9.75 -25.37 -2.31
CA PHE A 449 -10.79 -24.41 -1.99
C PHE A 449 -11.83 -24.35 -3.10
N ASN A 450 -13.08 -24.08 -2.70
CA ASN A 450 -14.20 -24.03 -3.64
C ASN A 450 -14.36 -22.61 -4.21
N ILE A 451 -14.07 -22.47 -5.51
CA ILE A 451 -14.13 -21.21 -6.27
C ILE A 451 -15.53 -20.98 -6.89
N THR A 452 -16.35 -22.04 -7.00
CA THR A 452 -17.57 -22.00 -7.83
C THR A 452 -18.65 -21.11 -7.21
N LYS A 453 -18.93 -21.29 -5.91
CA LYS A 453 -19.88 -20.46 -5.17
C LYS A 453 -19.19 -19.23 -4.57
N GLN A 454 -19.74 -18.05 -4.86
CA GLN A 454 -19.20 -16.78 -4.39
C GLN A 454 -19.17 -16.68 -2.85
N ALA A 455 -20.26 -17.07 -2.19
CA ALA A 455 -20.40 -16.98 -0.74
C ALA A 455 -19.39 -17.86 0.04
N ASN A 456 -19.18 -19.08 -0.43
CA ASN A 456 -18.20 -19.99 0.19
C ASN A 456 -16.79 -19.43 0.07
N PHE A 457 -16.49 -18.84 -1.09
CA PHE A 457 -15.19 -18.25 -1.33
C PHE A 457 -14.95 -16.99 -0.49
N SER A 458 -15.95 -16.11 -0.34
CA SER A 458 -15.82 -14.93 0.54
C SER A 458 -15.60 -15.35 2.00
N ASN A 459 -16.34 -16.35 2.49
CA ASN A 459 -16.15 -16.85 3.85
C ASN A 459 -14.75 -17.43 4.07
N PHE A 460 -14.27 -18.21 3.10
CA PHE A 460 -12.91 -18.76 3.15
C PHE A 460 -11.83 -17.67 3.16
N LEU A 461 -11.98 -16.62 2.34
CA LEU A 461 -11.05 -15.50 2.35
C LEU A 461 -11.06 -14.77 3.71
N ASN A 462 -12.23 -14.59 4.32
CA ASN A 462 -12.35 -13.97 5.64
C ASN A 462 -11.50 -14.71 6.67
N PHE A 463 -11.61 -16.04 6.76
CA PHE A 463 -10.79 -16.84 7.66
C PHE A 463 -9.27 -16.71 7.46
N HIS A 464 -8.81 -16.29 6.28
CA HIS A 464 -7.38 -16.12 6.02
C HIS A 464 -6.82 -14.86 6.69
N HIS A 465 -7.64 -13.85 6.96
CA HIS A 465 -7.15 -12.55 7.42
C HIS A 465 -7.81 -12.01 8.68
N SER A 466 -8.97 -12.53 9.07
CA SER A 466 -9.61 -12.20 10.33
C SER A 466 -9.36 -13.27 11.37
N ALA A 467 -8.76 -12.89 12.50
CA ALA A 467 -8.64 -13.77 13.64
C ALA A 467 -10.03 -14.12 14.19
N VAL A 468 -10.25 -15.39 14.48
CA VAL A 468 -11.50 -15.87 15.08
C VAL A 468 -11.23 -16.13 16.56
N GLU A 469 -12.10 -15.65 17.44
CA GLU A 469 -11.96 -15.88 18.89
C GLU A 469 -12.10 -17.36 19.26
N LYS A 470 -12.96 -18.10 18.54
CA LYS A 470 -13.23 -19.53 18.74
C LYS A 470 -13.41 -20.22 17.40
N LEU A 471 -12.73 -21.35 17.19
CA LEU A 471 -12.86 -22.21 16.00
C LEU A 471 -14.15 -23.04 16.06
N ASP A 472 -15.30 -22.37 16.13
CA ASP A 472 -16.63 -22.99 16.08
C ASP A 472 -17.24 -22.79 14.69
N SER A 473 -18.11 -23.70 14.24
CA SER A 473 -18.76 -23.63 12.92
C SER A 473 -19.72 -22.44 12.75
N ILE A 474 -20.00 -21.69 13.83
CA ILE A 474 -21.07 -20.70 13.91
C ILE A 474 -20.56 -19.28 14.25
N THR A 475 -19.30 -19.06 14.62
CA THR A 475 -18.88 -17.76 15.18
C THR A 475 -18.60 -16.69 14.11
N PRO A 476 -19.32 -15.54 14.14
CA PRO A 476 -18.97 -14.34 13.41
C PRO A 476 -18.18 -13.37 14.31
N SER A 477 -17.57 -13.83 15.42
CA SER A 477 -16.74 -12.97 16.27
C SER A 477 -15.33 -12.91 15.69
N LEU A 478 -15.23 -12.15 14.60
CA LEU A 478 -13.96 -11.73 14.05
C LEU A 478 -13.39 -10.64 14.95
N ILE A 479 -12.19 -10.84 15.46
CA ILE A 479 -11.52 -9.86 16.31
C ILE A 479 -11.21 -8.62 15.45
N THR A 480 -11.58 -7.46 15.95
CA THR A 480 -11.40 -6.18 15.24
C THR A 480 -10.01 -5.58 15.43
N GLN A 481 -9.25 -6.05 16.44
CA GLN A 481 -7.93 -5.54 16.80
C GLN A 481 -6.97 -6.65 17.25
N ASN A 482 -5.76 -6.65 16.70
CA ASN A 482 -4.76 -7.64 17.07
C ASN A 482 -4.13 -7.34 18.44
N GLN A 483 -3.80 -8.40 19.20
CA GLN A 483 -3.09 -8.26 20.47
C GLN A 483 -1.58 -8.26 20.24
N PRO A 484 -0.82 -7.38 20.91
CA PRO A 484 0.61 -7.30 20.70
C PRO A 484 1.31 -8.53 21.27
N PHE A 485 2.10 -9.21 20.43
CA PHE A 485 2.99 -10.29 20.83
C PHE A 485 4.43 -9.81 20.92
N PHE A 486 5.13 -10.20 22.00
CA PHE A 486 6.51 -9.78 22.27
C PHE A 486 7.43 -11.00 22.38
N ILE A 487 8.51 -10.99 21.58
CA ILE A 487 9.61 -11.93 21.76
C ILE A 487 10.68 -11.22 22.60
N ASN A 488 10.79 -11.61 23.86
CA ASN A 488 11.74 -11.00 24.81
C ASN A 488 13.19 -11.49 24.64
N GLN A 489 13.43 -12.51 23.82
CA GLN A 489 14.77 -13.08 23.65
C GLN A 489 15.48 -12.48 22.44
N LEU A 490 16.66 -11.89 22.69
CA LEU A 490 17.67 -11.78 21.65
C LEU A 490 17.96 -13.17 21.13
N SER A 491 17.93 -13.32 19.81
CA SER A 491 18.56 -14.46 19.17
C SER A 491 19.98 -14.60 19.72
N ASN A 492 20.31 -15.76 20.32
CA ASN A 492 21.70 -16.13 20.65
C ASN A 492 22.60 -16.22 19.40
N PHE A 493 22.03 -15.96 18.21
CA PHE A 493 22.73 -15.93 16.94
C PHE A 493 23.49 -14.62 16.77
N LYS A 494 24.76 -14.74 16.36
CA LYS A 494 25.57 -13.60 15.92
C LYS A 494 24.85 -12.89 14.76
N PRO A 495 24.51 -11.59 14.88
CA PRO A 495 23.94 -10.85 13.77
C PRO A 495 24.96 -10.77 12.62
N LYS A 496 24.47 -10.75 11.38
CA LYS A 496 25.35 -10.58 10.23
C LYS A 496 25.92 -9.16 10.24
N SER A 497 27.25 -9.03 10.09
CA SER A 497 27.89 -7.73 9.93
C SER A 497 27.50 -7.12 8.58
N ILE A 498 26.72 -6.05 8.59
CA ILE A 498 26.33 -5.32 7.38
C ILE A 498 26.84 -3.88 7.51
N LYS A 499 27.37 -3.34 6.42
CA LYS A 499 27.88 -1.96 6.40
C LYS A 499 26.73 -0.95 6.52
N LEU A 500 26.83 -0.05 7.50
CA LEU A 500 25.96 1.11 7.62
C LEU A 500 26.29 2.11 6.50
N GLN A 501 25.27 2.63 5.80
CA GLN A 501 25.48 3.68 4.81
C GLN A 501 25.37 5.06 5.46
N ASN A 502 26.34 5.92 5.19
CA ASN A 502 26.39 7.28 5.74
C ASN A 502 25.52 8.26 4.95
N THR A 503 24.31 7.84 4.58
CA THR A 503 23.37 8.66 3.82
C THR A 503 22.36 9.29 4.77
N LYS A 504 22.06 10.58 4.55
CA LYS A 504 21.03 11.31 5.32
C LYS A 504 19.69 10.56 5.26
N SER A 505 18.93 10.64 6.34
CA SER A 505 17.54 10.20 6.33
C SER A 505 16.74 11.01 5.30
N LYS A 506 16.00 10.33 4.43
CA LYS A 506 15.14 10.94 3.42
C LYS A 506 13.68 10.83 3.87
N TYR A 507 12.91 11.90 3.70
CA TYR A 507 11.45 11.84 3.71
C TYR A 507 11.00 11.45 2.31
N TRP A 508 10.14 10.45 2.23
CA TRP A 508 9.79 9.83 0.95
C TRP A 508 8.55 10.44 0.30
N LEU A 509 7.74 11.12 1.09
CA LEU A 509 6.61 11.90 0.61
C LEU A 509 7.10 13.31 0.27
N ASP A 510 7.33 13.54 -1.02
CA ASP A 510 7.83 14.83 -1.54
C ASP A 510 6.74 15.92 -1.52
N ASP A 511 5.48 15.54 -1.73
CA ASP A 511 4.33 16.45 -1.77
C ASP A 511 3.13 15.80 -1.07
N PHE A 512 2.51 16.50 -0.14
CA PHE A 512 1.34 16.00 0.60
C PHE A 512 0.14 15.76 -0.29
N PHE A 513 -0.14 16.66 -1.24
CA PHE A 513 -1.37 16.62 -2.02
C PHE A 513 -1.28 15.64 -3.19
N THR A 514 -0.16 15.63 -3.92
CA THR A 514 -0.01 14.80 -5.14
C THR A 514 1.07 13.71 -5.00
N GLY A 515 1.92 13.77 -3.98
CA GLY A 515 3.06 12.86 -3.82
C GLY A 515 2.72 11.52 -3.16
N GLY A 516 1.47 11.33 -2.71
CA GLY A 516 0.99 10.06 -2.16
C GLY A 516 1.05 8.91 -3.18
N LYS A 517 0.92 7.68 -2.70
CA LYS A 517 0.90 6.47 -3.56
C LYS A 517 -0.47 6.21 -4.18
N ASP A 518 -1.50 6.91 -3.72
CA ASP A 518 -2.87 6.75 -4.18
C ASP A 518 -3.08 7.41 -5.55
N ALA A 519 -3.79 6.72 -6.44
CA ALA A 519 -4.09 7.24 -7.77
C ALA A 519 -5.11 8.39 -7.74
N TYR A 520 -6.00 8.39 -6.73
CA TYR A 520 -7.08 9.36 -6.66
C TYR A 520 -6.57 10.78 -6.40
N SER A 521 -5.64 10.97 -5.47
CA SER A 521 -5.10 12.30 -5.20
C SER A 521 -4.27 12.87 -6.36
N ARG A 522 -3.49 12.04 -7.05
CA ARG A 522 -2.74 12.45 -8.25
C ARG A 522 -3.62 12.86 -9.42
N ASN A 523 -4.79 12.23 -9.54
CA ASN A 523 -5.75 12.52 -10.60
C ASN A 523 -6.71 13.67 -10.25
N SER A 524 -6.67 14.17 -9.01
CA SER A 524 -7.48 15.30 -8.55
C SER A 524 -6.95 16.62 -9.13
N LEU A 525 -7.85 17.39 -9.74
CA LEU A 525 -7.53 18.73 -10.21
C LEU A 525 -7.40 19.68 -9.03
N VAL A 526 -8.27 19.53 -8.03
CA VAL A 526 -8.28 20.36 -6.83
C VAL A 526 -6.95 20.21 -6.07
N LEU A 527 -6.54 18.97 -5.79
CA LEU A 527 -5.30 18.70 -5.06
C LEU A 527 -4.05 19.11 -5.85
N SER A 528 -4.06 19.00 -7.18
CA SER A 528 -3.00 19.53 -8.04
C SER A 528 -2.86 21.05 -7.89
N ASN A 529 -3.97 21.78 -7.78
CA ASN A 529 -3.93 23.22 -7.53
C ASN A 529 -3.49 23.54 -6.09
N CYS A 530 -3.91 22.76 -5.09
CA CYS A 530 -3.42 22.88 -3.71
C CYS A 530 -1.90 22.66 -3.62
N SER A 531 -1.36 21.68 -4.34
CA SER A 531 0.08 21.44 -4.49
C SER A 531 0.81 22.66 -5.07
N LYS A 532 0.28 23.26 -6.14
CA LYS A 532 0.85 24.49 -6.72
C LYS A 532 0.90 25.63 -5.70
N ILE A 533 -0.19 25.85 -4.98
CA ILE A 533 -0.27 26.90 -3.95
C ILE A 533 0.75 26.65 -2.84
N LEU A 534 0.82 25.41 -2.33
CA LEU A 534 1.78 25.03 -1.30
C LEU A 534 3.22 25.27 -1.77
N ARG A 535 3.55 24.90 -3.01
CA ARG A 535 4.87 25.14 -3.59
C ARG A 535 5.19 26.62 -3.68
N THR A 536 4.25 27.44 -4.18
CA THR A 536 4.44 28.90 -4.27
C THR A 536 4.65 29.55 -2.90
N GLN A 537 4.03 29.03 -1.84
CA GLN A 537 4.24 29.51 -0.47
C GLN A 537 5.57 29.04 0.14
N SER A 538 6.05 27.85 -0.25
CA SER A 538 7.30 27.29 0.26
C SER A 538 8.55 27.86 -0.41
N THR A 539 8.44 28.26 -1.68
CA THR A 539 9.53 28.89 -2.42
C THR A 539 9.58 30.37 -2.07
N ASN A 540 10.32 30.73 -1.02
CA ASN A 540 10.64 32.12 -0.68
C ASN A 540 11.61 32.80 -1.70
N PHE A 541 11.72 32.28 -2.92
CA PHE A 541 12.47 32.91 -4.01
C PHE A 541 11.50 33.61 -4.96
N PHE A 542 11.05 34.79 -4.53
CA PHE A 542 10.66 35.90 -5.38
C PHE A 542 11.43 37.13 -4.93
#